data_AF-A0A532TXF7-F1
#
_entry.id   AF-A0A532TXF7-F1
#
_cell.length_a   1.000
_cell.length_b   1.000
_cell.length_c   1.000
_cell.angle_alpha   90.00
_cell.angle_beta   90.00
_cell.angle_gamma   90.00
#
_symmetry.space_group_name_H-M   'P 1'
#
loop_
_entity.id
_entity.type
_entity.pdbx_description
1 polymer ?
#
loop_
_entity_poly.entity_id
_entity_poly.type
_entity_poly.pdbx_seq_one_letter_code
_entity_poly.pdbx_strand_id
1 'polypeptide(L)' 'MVLISNNGKERGFETLDVVKRYFQKIFTVIPKDVREQLMDLNLSKDELKEVKKELVFLPDEKQKEYLNELSKKK' A
#
# COMPACT_ATOMS: atom_id res chain seq x y z
N MET A 1 5.16 51.82 -3.29
CA MET A 1 5.62 50.99 -2.16
C MET A 1 4.65 49.83 -2.05
N VAL A 2 4.97 48.69 -2.67
CA VAL A 2 4.08 47.52 -2.68
C VAL A 2 4.53 46.60 -1.54
N LEU A 3 3.66 46.44 -0.55
CA LEU A 3 3.88 45.55 0.59
C LEU A 3 3.78 44.11 0.12
N ILE A 4 4.89 43.38 0.20
CA ILE A 4 4.95 41.94 -0.06
C ILE A 4 4.25 41.24 1.10
N SER A 5 3.07 40.67 0.83
CA SER A 5 2.34 39.85 1.80
C SER A 5 2.97 38.46 1.87
N ASN A 6 3.44 38.08 3.05
CA ASN A 6 3.99 36.77 3.39
C ASN A 6 2.91 35.68 3.31
N ASN A 7 2.83 34.92 2.21
CA ASN A 7 2.06 33.67 2.15
C ASN A 7 3.01 32.46 2.12
N GLY A 8 3.48 32.07 3.30
CA GLY A 8 4.44 30.99 3.51
C GLY A 8 3.90 29.70 4.14
N LYS A 9 2.57 29.43 4.17
CA LYS A 9 2.04 28.32 4.98
C LYS A 9 0.98 27.41 4.35
N GLU A 10 0.75 27.44 3.03
CA GLU A 10 -0.30 26.59 2.42
C GLU A 10 0.23 25.46 1.51
N ARG A 11 1.53 25.42 1.17
CA ARG A 11 2.09 24.40 0.26
C ARG A 11 2.45 23.04 0.91
N GLY A 12 2.21 22.87 2.21
CA GLY A 12 2.67 21.70 2.99
C GLY A 12 1.72 20.51 3.05
N PHE A 13 0.41 20.72 2.85
CA PHE A 13 -0.60 19.66 3.05
C PHE A 13 -1.14 19.08 1.73
N GLU A 14 -1.21 19.87 0.65
CA GLU A 14 -1.59 19.36 -0.68
C GLU A 14 -0.61 18.30 -1.20
N THR A 15 0.69 18.48 -0.91
CA THR A 15 1.74 17.51 -1.23
C THR A 15 1.59 16.20 -0.47
N LEU A 16 1.13 16.24 0.78
CA LEU A 16 0.90 15.05 1.62
C LEU A 16 -0.25 14.18 1.09
N ASP A 17 -1.34 14.79 0.64
CA ASP A 17 -2.48 14.04 0.07
C ASP A 17 -2.15 13.45 -1.30
N VAL A 18 -1.36 14.15 -2.11
CA VAL A 18 -0.85 13.61 -3.38
C VAL A 18 0.09 12.43 -3.12
N VAL A 19 1.00 12.55 -2.15
CA VAL A 19 1.91 11.48 -1.74
C VAL A 19 1.12 10.29 -1.19
N LYS A 20 0.09 10.50 -0.36
CA LYS A 20 -0.79 9.43 0.12
C LYS A 20 -1.54 8.74 -1.01
N ARG A 21 -2.10 9.48 -1.97
CA ARG A 21 -2.78 8.90 -3.14
C ARG A 21 -1.80 8.18 -4.07
N TYR A 22 -0.58 8.68 -4.18
CA TYR A 22 0.49 8.08 -4.97
C TYR A 22 0.98 6.77 -4.37
N PHE A 23 1.27 6.74 -3.07
CA PHE A 23 1.56 5.51 -2.35
C PHE A 23 0.37 4.56 -2.35
N GLN A 24 -0.86 5.05 -2.15
CA GLN A 24 -2.06 4.23 -2.33
C GLN A 24 -2.09 3.57 -3.71
N LYS A 25 -1.76 4.28 -4.80
CA LYS A 25 -1.73 3.74 -6.17
C LYS A 25 -0.59 2.76 -6.43
N ILE A 26 0.62 3.04 -5.95
CA ILE A 26 1.79 2.15 -6.10
C ILE A 26 1.56 0.83 -5.36
N PHE A 27 0.95 0.92 -4.18
CA PHE A 27 0.77 -0.21 -3.29
C PHE A 27 -0.59 -0.90 -3.41
N THR A 28 -1.53 -0.37 -4.21
CA THR A 28 -2.82 -1.05 -4.45
C THR A 28 -2.76 -2.12 -5.53
N VAL A 29 -1.76 -2.10 -6.41
CA VAL A 29 -1.69 -3.09 -7.49
C VAL A 29 -0.95 -4.32 -7.00
N ILE A 30 -1.66 -5.16 -6.22
CA ILE A 30 -1.20 -6.52 -5.94
C ILE A 30 -1.01 -7.23 -7.30
N PRO A 31 0.21 -7.67 -7.65
CA PRO A 31 0.48 -8.36 -8.91
C PRO A 31 -0.39 -9.60 -9.12
N LYS A 32 -0.61 -10.01 -10.37
CA LYS A 32 -1.52 -11.13 -10.71
C LYS A 32 -1.12 -12.44 -10.01
N ASP A 33 0.18 -12.74 -10.01
CA ASP A 33 0.77 -13.91 -9.35
C ASP A 33 0.58 -13.88 -7.82
N VAL A 34 0.75 -12.71 -7.18
CA VAL A 34 0.48 -12.54 -5.74
C VAL A 34 -1.01 -12.74 -5.44
N ARG A 35 -1.92 -12.30 -6.33
CA ARG A 35 -3.36 -12.57 -6.20
C ARG A 35 -3.71 -14.04 -6.32
N GLU A 36 -3.06 -14.76 -7.25
CA GLU A 36 -3.25 -16.21 -7.41
C GLU A 36 -2.80 -16.95 -6.15
N GLN A 37 -1.60 -16.65 -5.64
CA GLN A 37 -1.10 -17.20 -4.37
C GLN A 37 -2.05 -16.94 -3.19
N LEU A 38 -2.63 -15.73 -3.10
CA LEU A 38 -3.62 -15.41 -2.08
C LEU A 38 -4.89 -16.27 -2.16
N MET A 39 -5.32 -16.62 -3.37
CA MET A 39 -6.50 -17.48 -3.56
C MET A 39 -6.20 -18.93 -3.16
N ASP A 40 -4.98 -19.40 -3.44
CA ASP A 40 -4.55 -20.75 -3.08
C ASP A 40 -4.44 -20.97 -1.56
N LEU A 41 -4.26 -19.90 -0.79
CA LEU A 41 -4.17 -19.98 0.68
C LEU A 41 -5.49 -20.32 1.37
N ASN A 42 -6.64 -20.35 0.68
CA ASN A 42 -7.96 -20.66 1.26
C ASN A 42 -8.21 -19.94 2.60
N LEU A 43 -7.96 -18.63 2.64
CA LEU A 43 -8.15 -17.79 3.83
C LEU A 43 -9.63 -17.45 4.00
N SER A 44 -10.08 -17.30 5.25
CA SER A 44 -11.36 -16.68 5.54
C SER A 44 -11.38 -15.22 5.06
N LYS A 45 -12.58 -14.63 4.95
CA LYS A 45 -12.72 -13.23 4.50
C LYS A 45 -11.96 -12.24 5.39
N ASP A 46 -11.92 -12.50 6.70
CA ASP A 46 -11.27 -11.63 7.67
C ASP A 46 -9.74 -11.76 7.60
N GLU A 47 -9.22 -12.99 7.52
CA GLU A 47 -7.78 -13.23 7.31
C GLU A 47 -7.31 -12.62 5.98
N LEU A 48 -8.07 -12.81 4.90
CA LEU A 48 -7.75 -12.26 3.59
C LEU A 48 -7.70 -10.73 3.62
N LYS A 49 -8.56 -10.10 4.42
CA LYS A 49 -8.58 -8.64 4.59
C LYS A 49 -7.33 -8.15 5.32
N GLU A 50 -6.93 -8.81 6.40
CA GLU A 50 -5.72 -8.44 7.14
C GLU A 50 -4.46 -8.67 6.32
N VAL A 51 -4.32 -9.84 5.67
CA VAL A 51 -3.19 -10.14 4.78
C VAL A 51 -3.08 -9.10 3.65
N LYS A 52 -4.20 -8.71 3.03
CA LYS A 52 -4.18 -7.66 1.99
C LYS A 52 -3.68 -6.32 2.50
N LYS A 53 -4.01 -5.93 3.73
CA LYS A 53 -3.48 -4.68 4.31
C LYS A 53 -1.96 -4.76 4.46
N GLU A 54 -1.45 -5.89 4.94
CA GLU A 54 -0.01 -6.08 5.12
C GLU A 54 0.73 -6.06 3.77
N LEU A 55 0.20 -6.76 2.76
CA LEU A 55 0.80 -6.81 1.41
C LEU A 55 0.88 -5.44 0.73
N VAL A 56 -0.11 -4.58 0.93
CA VAL A 56 -0.10 -3.22 0.36
C VAL A 56 1.15 -2.47 0.84
N PHE A 57 1.62 -2.66 2.07
CA PHE A 57 2.83 -1.94 2.52
C PHE A 57 4.16 -2.56 2.08
N LEU A 58 4.12 -3.63 1.26
CA LEU A 58 5.29 -4.37 0.84
C LEU A 58 5.58 -4.18 -0.66
N PRO A 59 6.86 -4.05 -1.07
CA PRO A 59 7.27 -4.23 -2.45
C PRO A 59 6.94 -5.64 -2.97
N ASP A 60 6.79 -5.81 -4.29
CA ASP A 60 6.40 -7.08 -4.93
C ASP A 60 7.21 -8.31 -4.48
N GLU A 61 8.53 -8.17 -4.35
CA GLU A 61 9.40 -9.26 -3.87
C GLU A 61 9.06 -9.68 -2.44
N LYS A 62 8.76 -8.68 -1.59
CA LYS A 62 8.39 -8.89 -0.19
C LYS A 62 6.96 -9.41 -0.04
N GLN A 63 6.06 -9.06 -0.95
CA GLN A 63 4.72 -9.67 -1.01
C GLN A 63 4.82 -11.18 -1.26
N LYS A 64 5.67 -11.60 -2.20
CA LYS A 64 5.90 -13.04 -2.49
C LYS A 64 6.55 -13.77 -1.33
N GLU A 65 7.56 -13.17 -0.71
CA GLU A 65 8.22 -13.73 0.48
C GLU A 65 7.22 -13.93 1.63
N TYR A 66 6.41 -12.90 1.91
CA TYR A 66 5.37 -12.94 2.92
C TYR A 66 4.37 -14.09 2.68
N LEU A 67 3.85 -14.22 1.45
CA LEU A 67 2.89 -15.28 1.13
C LEU A 67 3.50 -16.68 1.21
N ASN A 68 4.77 -16.83 0.81
CA ASN A 68 5.50 -18.09 0.96
C ASN A 68 5.74 -18.47 2.43
N GLU A 69 5.97 -17.50 3.31
CA GLU A 69 6.06 -17.78 4.74
C GLU A 69 4.70 -18.16 5.32
N LEU A 70 3.65 -17.46 4.90
CA LEU A 70 2.28 -17.73 5.35
C LEU A 70 1.82 -19.13 4.92
N SER A 71 2.17 -19.57 3.70
CA SER A 71 1.84 -20.91 3.20
C SER A 71 2.56 -22.03 3.94
N LYS A 72 3.78 -21.78 4.47
CA LYS A 72 4.56 -22.76 5.25
C LYS A 72 4.07 -22.93 6.68
N LYS A 73 3.32 -21.96 7.22
CA LYS A 73 2.80 -21.96 8.59
C LYS A 73 1.43 -22.65 8.72
N LYS A 74 0.76 -22.94 7.60
CA LYS A 74 -0.41 -23.81 7.55
C LYS A 74 0.01 -25.27 7.48
#